data_AF-A0AAJ1W542-F1
#
_entry.id   AF-A0AAJ1W542-F1
#
_cell.length_a   1.000
_cell.length_b   1.000
_cell.length_c   1.000
_cell.angle_alpha   90.00
_cell.angle_beta   90.00
_cell.angle_gamma   90.00
#
_symmetry.space_group_name_H-M   'P 1'
#
loop_
_entity.id
_entity.type
_entity.pdbx_description
1 polymer ?
#
loop_
_entity_poly.entity_id
_entity_poly.type
_entity_poly.pdbx_seq_one_letter_code
_entity_poly.pdbx_strand_id
1 'polypeptide(L)'
;MKVKVPYTNLPNAYFVHQGSDALNQLLHSTPGRKIVLGHSEGAQVEDDWLRRYGPGSDIDPATVTFVLTGDPETKYGGCTTVPNSGCTAAYGGRGFPADTRYTVKVLIRQYDFWADCPADLSNSFALFNRVASNFVAGRGELRGPHLDYSNLSLTDSGNTSYVEGNATYILGAPATYYLPMVTWRIESAENKRLHDQQWRPIVESAYHRPMGTIDPPA
;
A
#
# COMPACT_ATOMS: atom_id res chain seq x y z
N MET A 1 11.29 18.53 12.15
CA MET A 1 10.78 19.45 11.10
C MET A 1 9.99 18.63 10.09
N LYS A 2 8.86 19.12 9.57
CA LYS A 2 8.15 18.49 8.45
C LYS A 2 8.47 19.28 7.19
N VAL A 3 8.86 18.59 6.12
CA VAL A 3 9.16 19.18 4.81
C VAL A 3 8.24 18.51 3.80
N LYS A 4 7.62 19.29 2.91
CA LYS A 4 6.78 18.75 1.84
C LYS A 4 7.61 18.64 0.57
N VAL A 5 7.47 17.51 -0.14
CA VAL A 5 8.03 17.35 -1.48
C VAL A 5 7.06 18.01 -2.47
N PRO A 6 7.47 19.09 -3.17
CA PRO A 6 6.58 19.77 -4.10
C PRO A 6 6.54 19.07 -5.46
N TYR A 7 5.36 18.61 -5.86
CA TYR A 7 5.07 18.12 -7.21
C TYR A 7 3.57 18.17 -7.48
N THR A 8 3.19 18.07 -8.75
CA THR A 8 1.79 17.95 -9.14
C THR A 8 1.34 16.51 -8.91
N ASN A 9 0.34 16.29 -8.07
CA ASN A 9 -0.17 14.95 -7.77
C ASN A 9 -1.27 14.56 -8.77
N LEU A 10 -0.86 14.08 -9.94
CA LEU A 10 -1.74 13.62 -11.01
C LEU A 10 -1.11 12.38 -11.63
N PRO A 11 -1.87 11.28 -11.87
CA PRO A 11 -1.28 10.04 -12.36
C PRO A 11 -0.54 10.20 -13.71
N ASN A 12 0.77 10.45 -13.68
CA ASN A 12 1.63 10.54 -14.86
C ASN A 12 3.12 10.28 -14.52
N ALA A 13 3.85 9.62 -15.43
CA ALA A 13 5.30 9.39 -15.31
C ALA A 13 6.07 10.68 -15.03
N TYR A 14 5.72 11.73 -15.77
CA TYR A 14 6.34 13.03 -15.68
C TYR A 14 6.23 13.61 -14.26
N PHE A 15 5.06 13.48 -13.63
CA PHE A 15 4.82 14.03 -12.30
C PHE A 15 5.49 13.22 -11.20
N VAL A 16 5.55 11.90 -11.34
CA VAL A 16 6.33 11.02 -10.45
C VAL A 16 7.82 11.34 -10.54
N HIS A 17 8.37 11.49 -11.75
CA HIS A 17 9.77 11.89 -11.93
C HIS A 17 10.06 13.28 -11.36
N GLN A 18 9.16 14.25 -11.55
CA GLN A 18 9.27 15.57 -10.95
C GLN A 18 9.30 15.48 -9.41
N GLY A 19 8.44 14.66 -8.81
CA GLY A 19 8.43 14.41 -7.37
C GLY A 19 9.73 13.77 -6.89
N SER A 20 10.26 12.80 -7.62
CA SER A 20 11.53 12.13 -7.32
C SER A 20 12.71 13.09 -7.39
N ASP A 21 12.75 13.95 -8.41
CA ASP A 21 13.79 14.97 -8.56
C ASP A 21 13.75 15.99 -7.40
N ALA A 22 12.55 16.41 -6.99
CA ALA A 22 12.36 17.30 -5.85
C ALA A 22 12.73 16.61 -4.52
N LEU A 23 12.34 15.36 -4.34
CA LEU A 23 12.72 14.54 -3.19
C LEU A 23 14.25 14.42 -3.09
N ASN A 24 14.92 14.18 -4.21
CA ASN A 24 16.37 14.10 -4.26
C ASN A 24 17.03 15.39 -3.73
N GLN A 25 16.60 16.56 -4.20
CA GLN A 25 17.12 17.84 -3.72
C GLN A 25 16.89 18.05 -2.22
N LEU A 26 15.72 17.66 -1.72
CA LEU A 26 15.36 17.80 -0.31
C LEU A 26 16.16 16.84 0.59
N LEU A 27 16.43 15.62 0.14
CA LEU A 27 17.23 14.66 0.89
C LEU A 27 18.67 15.14 1.08
N HIS A 28 19.26 15.84 0.09
CA HIS A 28 20.60 16.41 0.20
C HIS A 28 20.63 17.71 1.04
N SER A 29 19.62 18.57 0.89
CA SER A 29 19.59 19.88 1.56
C SER A 29 19.06 19.83 3.00
N THR A 30 18.31 18.80 3.36
CA THR A 30 17.80 18.62 4.74
C THR A 30 18.85 17.91 5.59
N PRO A 31 19.34 18.50 6.70
CA PRO A 31 20.30 17.83 7.56
C PRO A 31 19.65 16.76 8.46
N GLY A 32 20.46 15.82 8.94
CA GLY A 32 20.07 14.82 9.95
C GLY A 32 19.33 13.60 9.41
N ARG A 33 18.80 12.79 10.35
CA ARG A 33 18.03 11.57 10.05
C ARG A 33 16.63 11.92 9.53
N LYS A 34 16.14 11.15 8.57
CA LYS A 34 14.94 11.45 7.78
C LYS A 34 14.05 10.22 7.71
N ILE A 35 12.75 10.49 7.78
CA ILE A 35 11.71 9.53 7.41
C ILE A 35 11.00 10.15 6.22
N VAL A 36 11.04 9.46 5.08
CA VAL A 36 10.27 9.82 3.88
C VAL A 36 8.95 9.05 3.97
N LEU A 37 7.84 9.75 3.80
CA LEU A 37 6.50 9.17 3.89
C LEU A 37 5.75 9.48 2.59
N GLY A 38 5.36 8.42 1.90
CA GLY A 38 4.67 8.45 0.63
C GLY A 38 3.33 7.73 0.72
N HIS A 39 2.30 8.33 0.16
CA HIS A 39 0.98 7.70 0.03
C HIS A 39 0.55 7.69 -1.43
N SER A 40 0.10 6.55 -1.95
CA SER A 40 -0.37 6.42 -3.33
C SER A 40 0.71 6.90 -4.32
N GLU A 41 0.45 7.90 -5.17
CA GLU A 41 1.47 8.51 -6.05
C GLU A 41 2.73 8.98 -5.31
N GLY A 42 2.63 9.40 -4.05
CA GLY A 42 3.79 9.75 -3.23
C GLY A 42 4.69 8.54 -2.89
N ALA A 43 4.12 7.33 -2.79
CA ALA A 43 4.92 6.11 -2.67
C ALA A 43 5.64 5.78 -3.99
N GLN A 44 4.97 6.01 -5.13
CA GLN A 44 5.59 5.84 -6.45
C GLN A 44 6.75 6.82 -6.68
N VAL A 45 6.67 8.04 -6.12
CA VAL A 45 7.79 8.99 -6.08
C VAL A 45 8.98 8.42 -5.30
N GLU A 46 8.73 7.74 -4.17
CA GLU A 46 9.78 7.07 -3.40
C GLU A 46 10.39 5.89 -4.17
N ASP A 47 9.56 5.06 -4.80
CA ASP A 47 10.01 3.97 -5.67
C ASP A 47 10.89 4.48 -6.81
N ASP A 48 10.46 5.54 -7.49
CA ASP A 48 11.22 6.16 -8.58
C ASP A 48 12.56 6.71 -8.09
N TRP A 49 12.58 7.34 -6.91
CA TRP A 49 13.83 7.83 -6.31
C TRP A 49 14.77 6.67 -5.97
N LEU A 50 14.25 5.60 -5.37
CA LEU A 50 15.01 4.40 -5.01
C LEU A 50 15.57 3.68 -6.24
N ARG A 51 14.89 3.76 -7.40
CA ARG A 51 15.40 3.23 -8.68
C ARG A 51 16.46 4.14 -9.31
N ARG A 52 16.20 5.45 -9.40
CA ARG A 52 17.01 6.39 -10.19
C ARG A 52 18.21 6.95 -9.45
N TYR A 53 18.02 7.33 -8.19
CA TYR A 53 19.03 8.01 -7.38
C TYR A 53 19.65 7.10 -6.32
N GLY A 54 18.83 6.22 -5.73
CA GLY A 54 19.24 5.34 -4.64
C GLY A 54 20.56 4.58 -4.87
N PRO A 55 20.80 3.92 -6.03
CA PRO A 55 22.00 3.11 -6.24
C PRO A 55 23.31 3.92 -6.24
N GLY A 56 23.26 5.20 -6.64
CA GLY A 56 24.43 6.07 -6.80
C GLY A 56 24.49 7.25 -5.83
N SER A 57 23.53 7.38 -4.91
CA SER A 57 23.46 8.51 -3.98
C SER A 57 24.59 8.46 -2.95
N ASP A 58 25.13 9.63 -2.63
CA ASP A 58 26.12 9.85 -1.56
C ASP A 58 25.47 9.93 -0.16
N ILE A 59 24.14 9.91 -0.08
CA ILE A 59 23.40 9.97 1.17
C ILE A 59 23.55 8.65 1.93
N ASP A 60 24.05 8.73 3.17
CA ASP A 60 24.15 7.58 4.08
C ASP A 60 22.77 6.92 4.29
N PRO A 61 22.57 5.65 3.86
CA PRO A 61 21.31 4.95 4.00
C PRO A 61 20.86 4.75 5.43
N ALA A 62 21.78 4.71 6.40
CA ALA A 62 21.42 4.60 7.81
C ALA A 62 20.68 5.86 8.33
N THR A 63 20.77 6.96 7.58
CA THR A 63 20.12 8.23 7.93
C THR A 63 18.74 8.41 7.29
N VAL A 64 18.30 7.52 6.39
CA VAL A 64 17.02 7.65 5.68
C VAL A 64 16.20 6.37 5.75
N THR A 65 14.95 6.49 6.16
CA THR A 65 13.96 5.40 6.10
C THR A 65 12.81 5.84 5.21
N PHE A 66 12.42 4.98 4.27
CA PHE A 66 11.26 5.17 3.41
C PHE A 66 10.05 4.44 3.99
N VAL A 67 8.89 5.09 3.96
CA VAL A 67 7.62 4.55 4.44
C VAL A 67 6.57 4.75 3.36
N LEU A 68 6.25 3.66 2.67
CA LEU A 68 5.31 3.64 1.57
C LEU A 68 3.97 3.15 2.08
N THR A 69 2.89 3.86 1.75
CA THR A 69 1.51 3.50 2.08
C THR A 69 0.64 3.53 0.84
N GLY A 70 -0.30 2.60 0.70
CA GLY A 70 -1.17 2.56 -0.49
C GLY A 70 -0.41 2.50 -1.81
N ASP A 71 0.78 1.90 -1.81
CA ASP A 71 1.68 1.85 -2.95
C ASP A 71 1.14 0.95 -4.08
N PRO A 72 0.80 1.50 -5.27
CA PRO A 72 0.37 0.71 -6.44
C PRO A 72 1.45 -0.23 -7.00
N GLU A 73 2.71 0.05 -6.68
CA GLU A 73 3.90 -0.62 -7.21
C GLU A 73 4.49 -1.67 -6.27
N THR A 74 3.93 -1.83 -5.07
CA THR A 74 4.43 -2.79 -4.09
C THR A 74 4.48 -4.20 -4.69
N LYS A 75 5.62 -4.86 -4.49
CA LYS A 75 5.92 -6.20 -5.03
C LYS A 75 4.86 -7.25 -4.68
N TYR A 76 4.30 -7.17 -3.48
CA TYR A 76 3.32 -8.13 -2.97
C TYR A 76 1.95 -7.46 -2.84
N GLY A 77 1.14 -7.57 -3.89
CA GLY A 77 -0.23 -7.06 -3.91
C GLY A 77 -0.42 -5.73 -4.64
N GLY A 78 0.64 -5.05 -5.09
CA GLY A 78 0.48 -3.81 -5.85
C GLY A 78 -0.27 -4.05 -7.16
N CYS A 79 -1.27 -3.21 -7.47
CA CYS A 79 -2.11 -3.41 -8.65
C CYS A 79 -1.33 -3.42 -9.96
N THR A 80 -0.20 -2.72 -10.03
CA THR A 80 0.67 -2.71 -11.22
C THR A 80 1.41 -4.02 -11.45
N THR A 81 1.50 -4.88 -10.43
CA THR A 81 2.17 -6.18 -10.47
C THR A 81 1.23 -7.31 -10.90
N VAL A 82 -0.08 -7.12 -10.72
CA VAL A 82 -1.11 -8.11 -11.06
C VAL A 82 -1.54 -7.95 -12.53
N PRO A 83 -1.36 -8.99 -13.38
CA PRO A 83 -1.83 -8.95 -14.77
C PRO A 83 -3.34 -8.72 -14.86
N ASN A 84 -3.77 -7.92 -15.84
CA ASN A 84 -5.19 -7.61 -16.09
C ASN A 84 -5.93 -6.93 -14.91
N SER A 85 -5.22 -6.39 -13.92
CA SER A 85 -5.82 -5.62 -12.83
C SER A 85 -6.49 -4.33 -13.31
N GLY A 86 -6.13 -3.83 -14.51
CA GLY A 86 -6.55 -2.52 -15.01
C GLY A 86 -5.67 -1.37 -14.51
N CYS A 87 -4.56 -1.70 -13.84
CA CYS A 87 -3.58 -0.77 -13.30
C CYS A 87 -2.25 -1.00 -14.00
N THR A 88 -1.65 0.05 -14.56
CA THR A 88 -0.37 -0.01 -15.28
C THR A 88 0.65 0.88 -14.60
N ALA A 89 1.87 0.37 -14.44
CA ALA A 89 3.00 1.20 -14.02
C ALA A 89 3.40 2.11 -15.20
N ALA A 90 2.76 3.27 -15.30
CA ALA A 90 3.07 4.25 -16.34
C ALA A 90 4.30 5.11 -15.98
N TYR A 91 5.08 4.76 -14.94
CA TYR A 91 5.91 5.70 -14.18
C TYR A 91 7.41 5.36 -14.13
N GLY A 92 7.95 4.69 -15.15
CA GLY A 92 9.40 4.44 -15.30
C GLY A 92 9.96 3.18 -14.63
N GLY A 93 9.11 2.34 -14.04
CA GLY A 93 9.48 1.07 -13.42
C GLY A 93 8.35 0.51 -12.55
N ARG A 94 8.57 -0.65 -11.93
CA ARG A 94 7.69 -1.22 -10.90
C ARG A 94 8.47 -1.35 -9.61
N GLY A 95 8.06 -0.63 -8.57
CA GLY A 95 8.56 -0.73 -7.20
C GLY A 95 10.04 -0.35 -7.07
N PHE A 96 10.60 -0.47 -5.88
CA PHE A 96 12.02 -0.24 -5.64
C PHE A 96 12.89 -1.49 -5.96
N PRO A 97 14.20 -1.33 -6.22
CA PRO A 97 15.13 -2.45 -6.42
C PRO A 97 15.23 -3.35 -5.17
N ALA A 98 15.20 -4.67 -5.35
CA ALA A 98 15.27 -5.63 -4.25
C ALA A 98 16.57 -5.55 -3.44
N ASP A 99 17.64 -5.06 -4.05
CA ASP A 99 18.96 -4.82 -3.47
C ASP A 99 19.17 -3.37 -3.00
N THR A 100 18.09 -2.60 -2.82
CA THR A 100 18.18 -1.23 -2.30
C THR A 100 18.97 -1.18 -0.99
N ARG A 101 19.90 -0.21 -0.91
CA ARG A 101 20.71 0.05 0.29
C ARG A 101 19.95 0.75 1.41
N TYR A 102 18.75 1.28 1.13
CA TYR A 102 17.93 2.03 2.09
C TYR A 102 16.94 1.12 2.83
N THR A 103 16.61 1.48 4.07
CA THR A 103 15.52 0.81 4.80
C THR A 103 14.18 1.25 4.23
N VAL A 104 13.34 0.28 3.88
CA VAL A 104 12.01 0.53 3.31
C VAL A 104 10.95 -0.18 4.16
N LYS A 105 9.89 0.53 4.52
CA LYS A 105 8.70 -0.01 5.18
C LYS A 105 7.50 0.18 4.26
N VAL A 106 6.90 -0.91 3.81
CA VAL A 106 5.69 -0.87 2.98
C VAL A 106 4.51 -1.26 3.85
N LEU A 107 3.67 -0.29 4.21
CA LEU A 107 2.47 -0.51 5.02
C LEU A 107 1.24 -0.59 4.11
N ILE A 108 0.55 -1.72 4.18
CA ILE A 108 -0.55 -2.09 3.30
C ILE A 108 -1.82 -2.20 4.14
N ARG A 109 -2.91 -1.54 3.73
CA ARG A 109 -4.23 -1.72 4.32
C ARG A 109 -4.95 -2.86 3.60
N GLN A 110 -5.50 -3.81 4.36
CA GLN A 110 -6.26 -4.93 3.82
C GLN A 110 -7.39 -4.42 2.90
N TYR A 111 -7.46 -4.96 1.68
CA TYR A 111 -8.42 -4.63 0.62
C TYR A 111 -8.28 -3.25 -0.03
N ASP A 112 -7.22 -2.50 0.25
CA ASP A 112 -6.83 -1.39 -0.59
C ASP A 112 -6.43 -1.93 -1.97
N PHE A 113 -7.30 -1.81 -2.98
CA PHE A 113 -7.04 -2.37 -4.31
C PHE A 113 -5.68 -1.94 -4.91
N TRP A 114 -5.19 -0.74 -4.57
CA TRP A 114 -3.95 -0.24 -5.13
C TRP A 114 -2.74 -0.98 -4.57
N ALA A 115 -2.68 -1.21 -3.26
CA ALA A 115 -1.56 -1.87 -2.58
C ALA A 115 -1.80 -3.34 -2.21
N ASP A 116 -3.04 -3.79 -2.31
CA ASP A 116 -3.55 -5.10 -1.93
C ASP A 116 -4.60 -5.56 -2.96
N CYS A 117 -4.16 -5.70 -4.20
CA CYS A 117 -4.90 -6.26 -5.31
C CYS A 117 -4.99 -7.78 -5.19
N PRO A 118 -6.18 -8.39 -5.39
CA PRO A 118 -6.28 -9.85 -5.50
C PRO A 118 -5.46 -10.36 -6.69
N ALA A 119 -4.75 -11.46 -6.50
CA ALA A 119 -3.93 -12.12 -7.51
C ALA A 119 -4.78 -13.01 -8.46
N ASP A 120 -5.85 -13.63 -7.93
CA ASP A 120 -6.82 -14.36 -8.73
C ASP A 120 -8.01 -13.48 -9.09
N LEU A 121 -7.96 -12.90 -10.30
CA LEU A 121 -9.05 -12.07 -10.83
C LEU A 121 -10.21 -12.89 -11.41
N SER A 122 -10.18 -14.23 -11.38
CA SER A 122 -11.33 -15.06 -11.76
C SER A 122 -12.30 -15.28 -10.60
N ASN A 123 -11.87 -15.00 -9.37
CA ASN A 123 -12.69 -15.09 -8.17
C ASN A 123 -13.70 -13.94 -8.11
N SER A 124 -14.98 -14.26 -8.37
CA SER A 124 -16.06 -13.27 -8.42
C SER A 124 -16.33 -12.56 -7.09
N PHE A 125 -16.11 -13.24 -5.96
CA PHE A 125 -16.24 -12.62 -4.62
C PHE A 125 -15.13 -11.59 -4.41
N ALA A 126 -13.88 -11.94 -4.71
CA ALA A 126 -12.77 -11.00 -4.61
C ALA A 126 -12.91 -9.81 -5.56
N LEU A 127 -13.41 -10.02 -6.78
CA LEU A 127 -13.73 -8.94 -7.71
C LEU A 127 -14.81 -8.01 -7.17
N PHE A 128 -15.90 -8.54 -6.63
CA PHE A 128 -16.94 -7.70 -6.05
C PHE A 128 -16.47 -6.97 -4.79
N ASN A 129 -15.64 -7.63 -3.96
CA ASN A 129 -14.99 -7.01 -2.82
C ASN A 129 -14.07 -5.85 -3.22
N ARG A 130 -13.29 -6.02 -4.29
CA ARG A 130 -12.47 -4.96 -4.90
C ARG A 130 -13.33 -3.78 -5.35
N VAL A 131 -14.45 -4.01 -6.03
CA VAL A 131 -15.32 -2.91 -6.47
C VAL A 131 -15.85 -2.16 -5.25
N ALA A 132 -16.28 -2.88 -4.22
CA ALA A 132 -16.75 -2.30 -2.96
C ALA A 132 -15.69 -1.50 -2.21
N SER A 133 -14.43 -1.94 -2.22
CA SER A 133 -13.35 -1.27 -1.52
C SER A 133 -13.00 0.11 -2.09
N ASN A 134 -13.51 0.48 -3.27
CA ASN A 134 -13.37 1.86 -3.76
C ASN A 134 -14.27 2.85 -2.99
N PHE A 135 -15.35 2.37 -2.36
CA PHE A 135 -16.39 3.22 -1.78
C PHE A 135 -16.50 3.08 -0.27
N VAL A 136 -16.29 1.88 0.26
CA VAL A 136 -16.53 1.59 1.67
C VAL A 136 -15.42 0.74 2.27
N ALA A 137 -15.22 0.92 3.57
CA ALA A 137 -14.36 0.10 4.39
C ALA A 137 -15.09 -0.25 5.70
N GLY A 138 -14.49 -1.13 6.50
CA GLY A 138 -15.12 -1.78 7.66
C GLY A 138 -15.83 -0.84 8.63
N ARG A 139 -16.69 -1.38 9.49
CA ARG A 139 -17.41 -0.63 10.54
C ARG A 139 -18.24 0.59 10.07
N GLY A 140 -18.65 0.62 8.80
CA GLY A 140 -19.56 1.64 8.27
C GLY A 140 -18.86 2.89 7.73
N GLU A 141 -17.57 2.78 7.41
CA GLU A 141 -16.83 3.84 6.76
C GLU A 141 -17.34 4.03 5.33
N LEU A 142 -17.89 5.21 5.03
CA LEU A 142 -18.26 5.64 3.67
C LEU A 142 -17.02 6.06 2.84
N ARG A 143 -15.87 5.45 3.13
CA ARG A 143 -14.57 5.73 2.50
C ARG A 143 -13.85 4.42 2.26
N GLY A 144 -13.36 4.22 1.03
CA GLY A 144 -12.60 3.04 0.67
C GLY A 144 -11.24 2.93 1.40
N PRO A 145 -10.67 1.72 1.55
CA PRO A 145 -9.42 1.51 2.29
C PRO A 145 -8.25 2.38 1.82
N HIS A 146 -8.14 2.62 0.51
CA HIS A 146 -7.08 3.45 -0.06
C HIS A 146 -7.02 4.85 0.52
N LEU A 147 -8.18 5.44 0.83
CA LEU A 147 -8.29 6.84 1.25
C LEU A 147 -8.04 7.06 2.74
N ASP A 148 -7.83 5.99 3.51
CA ASP A 148 -7.72 6.09 4.95
C ASP A 148 -6.77 5.03 5.54
N TYR A 149 -5.57 5.47 5.89
CA TYR A 149 -4.58 4.70 6.63
C TYR A 149 -4.44 5.19 8.08
N SER A 150 -5.33 6.09 8.53
CA SER A 150 -5.13 6.87 9.76
C SER A 150 -5.12 6.05 11.05
N ASN A 151 -5.72 4.85 11.03
CA ASN A 151 -5.76 3.92 12.14
C ASN A 151 -4.66 2.84 12.10
N LEU A 152 -3.79 2.86 11.09
CA LEU A 152 -2.69 1.91 10.98
C LEU A 152 -1.43 2.47 11.64
N SER A 153 -0.67 1.58 12.27
CA SER A 153 0.63 1.90 12.86
C SER A 153 1.70 0.95 12.34
N LEU A 154 2.93 1.46 12.15
CA LEU A 154 4.07 0.63 11.78
C LEU A 154 4.49 -0.36 12.89
N THR A 155 4.08 -0.09 14.13
CA THR A 155 4.51 -0.85 15.33
C THR A 155 3.33 -1.52 16.03
N ASP A 156 2.18 -1.66 15.38
CA ASP A 156 1.06 -2.39 15.96
C ASP A 156 1.44 -3.86 16.14
N SER A 157 1.18 -4.42 17.32
CA SER A 157 1.49 -5.83 17.61
C SER A 157 0.62 -6.81 16.83
N GLY A 158 -0.53 -6.36 16.30
CA GLY A 158 -1.40 -7.14 15.43
C GLY A 158 -0.98 -7.14 13.96
N ASN A 159 0.02 -6.34 13.58
CA ASN A 159 0.54 -6.36 12.22
C ASN A 159 1.10 -7.73 11.88
N THR A 160 0.92 -8.14 10.62
CA THR A 160 1.69 -9.25 10.04
C THR A 160 2.71 -8.69 9.08
N SER A 161 3.90 -9.30 9.02
CA SER A 161 5.00 -8.75 8.22
C SER A 161 5.85 -9.82 7.56
N TYR A 162 6.49 -9.40 6.48
CA TYR A 162 7.47 -10.18 5.73
C TYR A 162 8.68 -9.30 5.42
N VAL A 163 9.88 -9.81 5.69
CA VAL A 163 11.13 -9.10 5.47
C VAL A 163 11.85 -9.68 4.25
N GLU A 164 12.24 -8.81 3.32
CA GLU A 164 13.04 -9.16 2.15
C GLU A 164 14.14 -8.11 1.96
N GLY A 165 15.39 -8.51 2.16
CA GLY A 165 16.52 -7.57 2.16
C GLY A 165 16.33 -6.45 3.19
N ASN A 166 16.42 -5.19 2.74
CA ASN A 166 16.19 -4.00 3.57
C ASN A 166 14.73 -3.54 3.61
N ALA A 167 13.81 -4.26 2.96
CA ALA A 167 12.40 -3.95 2.95
C ALA A 167 11.62 -4.79 3.97
N THR A 168 10.65 -4.17 4.63
CA THR A 168 9.62 -4.85 5.43
C THR A 168 8.26 -4.54 4.86
N TYR A 169 7.58 -5.56 4.35
CA TYR A 169 6.19 -5.49 3.92
C TYR A 169 5.29 -5.81 5.10
N ILE A 170 4.33 -4.93 5.38
CA ILE A 170 3.50 -4.96 6.58
C ILE A 170 2.05 -4.91 6.12
N LEU A 171 1.28 -5.94 6.42
CA LEU A 171 -0.17 -5.83 6.38
C LEU A 171 -0.58 -5.19 7.73
N GLY A 172 -1.28 -4.07 7.66
CA GLY A 172 -1.59 -3.24 8.82
C GLY A 172 -2.82 -3.72 9.57
N ALA A 173 -2.71 -3.79 10.90
CA ALA A 173 -3.83 -3.96 11.82
C ALA A 173 -4.43 -2.61 12.26
N PRO A 174 -5.73 -2.57 12.63
CA PRO A 174 -6.68 -3.68 12.58
C PRO A 174 -7.06 -4.04 11.14
N ALA A 175 -7.42 -5.31 10.92
CA ALA A 175 -8.04 -5.75 9.67
C ALA A 175 -9.33 -4.98 9.38
N THR A 176 -9.77 -5.02 8.13
CA THR A 176 -11.07 -4.45 7.76
C THR A 176 -12.18 -5.25 8.45
N TYR A 177 -12.96 -4.56 9.30
CA TYR A 177 -13.95 -5.16 10.19
C TYR A 177 -14.89 -6.16 9.49
N TYR A 178 -15.52 -5.73 8.41
CA TYR A 178 -16.19 -6.61 7.46
C TYR A 178 -15.55 -6.44 6.08
N LEU A 179 -15.59 -7.48 5.25
CA LEU A 179 -15.36 -7.38 3.82
C LEU A 179 -16.06 -6.13 3.26
N PRO A 180 -15.38 -5.28 2.46
CA PRO A 180 -16.00 -4.16 1.78
C PRO A 180 -17.33 -4.51 1.09
N MET A 181 -17.43 -5.67 0.43
CA MET A 181 -18.68 -6.11 -0.20
C MET A 181 -19.81 -6.39 0.79
N VAL A 182 -19.50 -6.83 2.02
CA VAL A 182 -20.48 -7.01 3.10
C VAL A 182 -20.87 -5.67 3.69
N THR A 183 -19.89 -4.76 3.83
CA THR A 183 -20.14 -3.41 4.33
C THR A 183 -21.14 -2.65 3.46
N TRP A 184 -21.00 -2.74 2.13
CA TRP A 184 -21.89 -2.07 1.17
C TRP A 184 -23.35 -2.52 1.29
N ARG A 185 -23.61 -3.74 1.79
CA ARG A 185 -24.97 -4.26 1.89
C ARG A 185 -25.76 -3.56 3.00
N ILE A 186 -27.01 -3.24 2.68
CA ILE A 186 -28.00 -2.75 3.65
C ILE A 186 -28.63 -3.97 4.31
N GLU A 187 -28.04 -4.41 5.42
CA GLU A 187 -28.48 -5.58 6.19
C GLU A 187 -28.15 -5.43 7.68
N SER A 188 -28.74 -6.27 8.54
CA SER A 188 -28.51 -6.27 9.98
C SER A 188 -27.05 -6.61 10.33
N ALA A 189 -26.59 -6.18 11.51
CA ALA A 189 -25.24 -6.50 11.97
C ALA A 189 -24.98 -8.02 12.08
N GLU A 190 -26.00 -8.79 12.47
CA GLU A 190 -25.93 -10.25 12.50
C GLU A 190 -25.73 -10.86 11.11
N ASN A 191 -26.49 -10.39 10.11
CA ASN A 191 -26.32 -10.84 8.73
C ASN A 191 -24.94 -10.47 8.18
N LYS A 192 -24.43 -9.27 8.48
CA LYS A 192 -23.06 -8.88 8.10
C LYS A 192 -22.03 -9.84 8.67
N ARG A 193 -22.15 -10.19 9.96
CA ARG A 193 -21.25 -11.15 10.61
C ARG A 193 -21.30 -12.53 9.95
N LEU A 194 -22.50 -13.03 9.64
CA LEU A 194 -22.68 -14.32 8.97
C LEU A 194 -22.08 -14.33 7.56
N HIS A 195 -22.36 -13.30 6.76
CA HIS A 195 -21.81 -13.19 5.41
C HIS A 195 -20.29 -13.00 5.41
N ASP A 196 -19.75 -12.19 6.33
CA ASP A 196 -18.30 -12.04 6.47
C ASP A 196 -17.63 -13.37 6.78
N GLN A 197 -18.15 -14.11 7.78
CA GLN A 197 -17.63 -15.42 8.16
C GLN A 197 -17.69 -16.43 7.00
N GLN A 198 -18.75 -16.39 6.21
CA GLN A 198 -18.92 -17.30 5.06
C GLN A 198 -18.02 -16.93 3.88
N TRP A 199 -17.87 -15.64 3.57
CA TRP A 199 -17.27 -15.17 2.31
C TRP A 199 -15.83 -14.74 2.44
N ARG A 200 -15.36 -14.35 3.64
CA ARG A 200 -13.97 -13.94 3.85
C ARG A 200 -12.97 -15.01 3.43
N PRO A 201 -13.13 -16.31 3.76
CA PRO A 201 -12.21 -17.33 3.26
C PRO A 201 -12.16 -17.41 1.72
N ILE A 202 -13.29 -17.19 1.06
CA ILE A 202 -13.40 -17.20 -0.41
C ILE A 202 -12.73 -15.97 -1.01
N VAL A 203 -12.89 -14.80 -0.39
CA VAL A 203 -12.20 -13.58 -0.81
C VAL A 203 -10.70 -13.71 -0.58
N GLU A 204 -10.27 -14.11 0.62
CA GLU A 204 -8.87 -14.26 1.00
C GLU A 204 -8.13 -15.27 0.14
N SER A 205 -8.80 -16.33 -0.37
CA SER A 205 -8.16 -17.29 -1.28
C SER A 205 -7.70 -16.70 -2.61
N ALA A 206 -8.16 -15.50 -2.97
CA ALA A 206 -7.72 -14.79 -4.16
C ALA A 206 -6.46 -13.93 -3.92
N TYR A 207 -6.00 -13.78 -2.68
CA TYR A 207 -4.86 -12.93 -2.31
C TYR A 207 -3.62 -13.78 -2.06
N HIS A 208 -2.48 -13.37 -2.61
CA HIS A 208 -1.19 -14.01 -2.39
C HIS A 208 -0.25 -13.04 -1.68
N ARG A 209 -0.22 -13.16 -0.35
CA ARG A 209 0.54 -12.29 0.55
C ARG A 209 1.58 -13.13 1.31
N PRO A 210 2.89 -12.85 1.22
CA PRO A 210 3.90 -13.58 2.01
C PRO A 210 3.80 -13.29 3.52
N MET A 211 3.24 -12.15 3.90
CA MET A 211 2.91 -11.79 5.28
C MET A 211 1.63 -12.46 5.80
N GLY A 212 0.91 -13.23 4.97
CA GLY A 212 -0.32 -13.91 5.37
C GLY A 212 -1.54 -12.98 5.38
N THR A 213 -2.49 -13.25 6.28
CA THR A 213 -3.71 -12.45 6.47
C THR A 213 -3.79 -11.97 7.93
N ILE A 214 -4.67 -11.01 8.19
CA ILE A 214 -4.96 -10.53 9.54
C ILE A 214 -6.38 -10.92 9.87
N ASP A 215 -6.57 -11.47 11.06
CA ASP A 215 -7.89 -11.82 11.57
C ASP A 215 -8.76 -10.56 11.73
N PRO A 216 -10.04 -10.63 11.36
CA PRO A 216 -10.96 -9.53 11.62
C PRO A 216 -10.99 -9.20 13.13
N PRO A 217 -11.19 -7.93 13.51
CA PRO A 217 -11.42 -7.58 14.90
C PRO A 217 -12.61 -8.37 15.48
N ALA A 218 -12.49 -8.77 16.74
CA ALA A 218 -13.54 -9.50 17.47
C ALA A 218 -14.84 -8.68 17.62
#